data_AF-A0A932GV32-F1
#
_entry.id   AF-A0A932GV32-F1
#
_cell.length_a   1.000
_cell.length_b   1.000
_cell.length_c   1.000
_cell.angle_alpha   90.00
_cell.angle_beta   90.00
_cell.angle_gamma   90.00
#
_symmetry.space_group_name_H-M   'P 1'
#
loop_
_entity.id
_entity.type
_entity.pdbx_description
1 polymer ?
#
loop_
_entity_poly.entity_id
_entity_poly.type
_entity_poly.pdbx_seq_one_letter_code
_entity_poly.pdbx_strand_id
1 'polypeptide(L)'
;MKPSVDGVARAIEKAFERFDLLEHPRPVALSVRYPWENSYNALKTLALGVFQSRSLWKEQNPFVIVLDADIGGLLGAILKEELGLEQEVVAIDEIRVGDLDFIDIGEELGRSQQAVPVVVKSLVFK
;
A
#
# COMPACT_ATOMS: atom_id res chain seq x y z
N MET A 1 -8.69 3.14 17.87
CA MET A 1 -7.29 2.96 18.32
C MET A 1 -6.40 3.66 17.30
N LYS A 2 -5.47 4.54 17.70
CA LYS A 2 -4.54 5.21 16.74
C LYS A 2 -3.45 4.23 16.28
N PRO A 3 -2.88 4.39 15.07
CA PRO A 3 -1.78 3.53 14.63
C PRO A 3 -0.54 3.78 15.50
N SER A 4 0.35 2.80 15.56
CA SER A 4 1.74 2.98 16.01
C SER A 4 2.67 2.48 14.91
N VAL A 5 3.87 3.04 14.82
CA VAL A 5 4.87 2.68 13.80
C VAL A 5 5.17 1.18 13.86
N ASP A 6 5.55 0.67 15.05
CA ASP A 6 5.82 -0.75 15.27
C ASP A 6 4.60 -1.64 15.02
N GLY A 7 3.40 -1.15 15.35
CA GLY A 7 2.16 -1.88 15.12
C GLY A 7 1.88 -2.10 13.63
N VAL A 8 2.12 -1.07 12.81
CA VAL A 8 2.00 -1.13 11.35
C VAL A 8 3.07 -2.05 10.76
N ALA A 9 4.34 -1.85 11.12
CA ALA A 9 5.44 -2.67 10.60
C ALA A 9 5.22 -4.16 10.90
N ARG A 10 4.84 -4.48 12.15
CA ARG A 10 4.54 -5.86 12.56
C ARG A 10 3.32 -6.45 11.87
N ALA A 11 2.29 -5.64 11.57
CA ALA A 11 1.13 -6.09 10.82
C ALA A 11 1.51 -6.47 9.38
N ILE A 12 2.40 -5.70 8.76
CA ILE A 12 2.93 -5.97 7.43
C ILE A 12 3.79 -7.24 7.44
N GLU A 13 4.73 -7.37 8.37
CA GLU A 13 5.56 -8.58 8.53
C GLU A 13 4.71 -9.84 8.65
N LYS A 14 3.69 -9.81 9.52
CA LYS A 14 2.73 -10.91 9.68
C LYS A 14 1.95 -11.20 8.40
N ALA A 15 1.60 -10.19 7.62
CA ALA A 15 0.93 -10.40 6.35
C ALA A 15 1.87 -11.09 5.35
N PHE A 16 3.14 -10.69 5.29
CA PHE A 16 4.15 -11.33 4.45
C PHE A 16 4.37 -12.80 4.84
N GLU A 17 4.48 -13.10 6.13
CA GLU A 17 4.55 -14.47 6.64
C GLU A 17 3.28 -15.27 6.27
N ARG A 18 2.09 -14.70 6.52
CA ARG A 18 0.80 -15.37 6.26
C ARG A 18 0.60 -15.76 4.81
N PHE A 19 1.16 -15.00 3.87
CA PHE A 19 1.06 -15.25 2.43
C PHE A 19 2.32 -15.88 1.81
N ASP A 20 3.24 -16.33 2.65
CA ASP A 20 4.48 -17.00 2.26
C ASP A 20 5.35 -16.17 1.29
N LEU A 21 5.34 -14.84 1.48
CA LEU A 21 6.03 -13.88 0.60
C LEU A 21 7.51 -13.73 0.92
N LEU A 22 7.95 -14.22 2.08
CA LEU A 22 9.36 -14.21 2.48
C LEU A 22 10.15 -15.29 1.72
N GLU A 23 9.61 -16.50 1.61
CA GLU A 23 10.22 -17.62 0.89
C GLU A 23 9.90 -17.59 -0.61
N HIS A 24 8.72 -17.09 -0.97
CA HIS A 24 8.26 -16.98 -2.36
C HIS A 24 7.89 -15.54 -2.75
N PRO A 25 8.89 -14.65 -2.93
CA PRO A 25 8.67 -13.26 -3.28
C PRO A 25 7.99 -13.12 -4.65
N ARG A 26 6.97 -12.28 -4.70
CA ARG A 26 6.20 -11.95 -5.90
C ARG A 26 5.67 -10.52 -5.81
N PRO A 27 5.26 -9.90 -6.93
CA PRO A 27 4.58 -8.62 -6.90
C PRO A 27 3.33 -8.71 -6.01
N VAL A 28 3.17 -7.73 -5.11
CA VAL A 28 2.04 -7.65 -4.18
C VAL A 28 1.62 -6.20 -3.99
N ALA A 29 0.33 -6.02 -3.72
CA ALA A 29 -0.23 -4.75 -3.30
C ALA A 29 -0.59 -4.82 -1.81
N LEU A 30 -0.17 -3.81 -1.05
CA LEU A 30 -0.53 -3.67 0.35
C LEU A 30 -1.91 -3.04 0.44
N SER A 31 -2.94 -3.80 0.79
CA SER A 31 -4.23 -3.22 1.16
C SER A 31 -4.19 -2.70 2.59
N VAL A 32 -4.51 -1.41 2.76
CA VAL A 32 -4.63 -0.76 4.06
C VAL A 32 -6.08 -0.33 4.25
N ARG A 33 -6.72 -0.88 5.27
CA ARG A 33 -7.94 -0.28 5.83
C ARG A 33 -7.54 0.85 6.76
N TYR A 34 -8.03 2.04 6.51
CA TYR A 34 -7.72 3.26 7.24
C TYR A 34 -8.93 3.69 8.10
N PRO A 35 -9.09 3.12 9.32
CA PRO A 35 -10.25 3.43 10.18
C PRO A 35 -10.04 4.71 11.00
N TRP A 36 -8.95 5.44 10.78
CA TRP A 36 -8.55 6.58 11.59
C TRP A 36 -9.07 7.88 11.00
N GLU A 37 -9.16 8.92 11.82
CA GLU A 37 -9.42 10.27 11.31
C GLU A 37 -8.31 10.70 10.36
N ASN A 38 -8.69 11.48 9.35
CA ASN A 38 -7.78 12.11 8.39
C ASN A 38 -6.95 13.19 9.09
N SER A 39 -5.91 12.74 9.80
CA SER A 39 -4.94 13.57 10.48
C SER A 39 -3.54 13.25 9.99
N TYR A 40 -2.74 14.30 9.78
CA TYR A 40 -1.35 14.15 9.33
C TYR A 40 -0.54 13.22 10.25
N ASN A 41 -0.75 13.30 11.56
CA ASN A 41 -0.05 12.43 12.52
C ASN A 41 -0.36 10.94 12.33
N ALA A 42 -1.62 10.57 12.09
CA ALA A 42 -2.00 9.18 11.85
C ALA A 42 -1.43 8.70 10.51
N LEU A 43 -1.50 9.52 9.47
CA LEU A 43 -0.94 9.22 8.15
C LEU A 43 0.59 9.08 8.19
N LYS A 44 1.29 9.99 8.86
CA LYS A 44 2.75 9.93 9.04
C LYS A 44 3.16 8.69 9.82
N THR A 45 2.39 8.31 10.84
CA THR A 45 2.63 7.08 11.61
C THR A 45 2.45 5.83 10.74
N LEU A 46 1.42 5.78 9.90
CA LEU A 46 1.25 4.74 8.89
C LEU A 46 2.44 4.68 7.94
N ALA A 47 2.82 5.83 7.36
CA ALA A 47 3.93 5.95 6.42
C ALA A 47 5.26 5.47 7.02
N LEU A 48 5.55 5.83 8.28
CA LEU A 48 6.75 5.38 8.99
C LEU A 48 6.76 3.87 9.18
N GLY A 49 5.63 3.26 9.56
CA GLY A 49 5.55 1.81 9.72
C GLY A 49 5.70 1.06 8.40
N VAL A 50 5.09 1.56 7.33
CA VAL A 50 5.27 1.06 5.97
C VAL A 50 6.75 1.17 5.57
N PHE A 51 7.34 2.35 5.74
CA PHE A 51 8.74 2.61 5.42
C PHE A 51 9.71 1.74 6.23
N GLN A 52 9.43 1.42 7.49
CA GLN A 52 10.26 0.52 8.28
C GLN A 52 10.26 -0.91 7.73
N SER A 53 9.12 -1.36 7.20
CA SER A 53 8.94 -2.69 6.59
C SER A 53 9.43 -2.81 5.13
N ARG A 54 9.92 -1.71 4.53
CA ARG A 54 10.29 -1.61 3.11
C ARG A 54 11.24 -2.68 2.56
N SER A 55 12.05 -3.31 3.41
CA SER A 55 13.03 -4.33 3.02
C SER A 55 12.39 -5.68 2.72
N LEU A 56 11.10 -5.84 3.05
CA LEU A 56 10.32 -7.01 2.67
C LEU A 56 9.96 -6.99 1.17
N TRP A 57 9.91 -5.81 0.55
CA TRP A 57 9.69 -5.67 -0.88
C TRP A 57 10.97 -5.93 -1.67
N LYS A 58 10.84 -6.50 -2.86
CA LYS A 58 11.93 -6.60 -3.82
C LYS A 58 12.15 -5.24 -4.49
N GLU A 59 13.40 -4.80 -4.57
CA GLU A 59 13.80 -3.49 -5.11
C GLU A 59 13.28 -3.21 -6.54
N GLN A 60 13.05 -4.26 -7.34
CA GLN A 60 12.58 -4.14 -8.72
C GLN A 60 11.06 -3.94 -8.83
N ASN A 61 10.31 -4.17 -7.75
CA ASN A 61 8.85 -4.04 -7.76
C ASN A 61 8.45 -2.67 -7.22
N PRO A 62 7.49 -1.98 -7.86
CA PRO A 62 6.92 -0.78 -7.27
C PRO A 62 6.23 -1.12 -5.94
N PHE A 63 6.24 -0.15 -5.03
CA PHE A 63 5.50 -0.20 -3.79
C PHE A 63 4.03 0.13 -4.07
N VAL A 64 3.23 -0.90 -4.32
CA VAL A 64 1.81 -0.74 -4.59
C VAL A 64 1.03 -0.75 -3.27
N ILE A 65 0.29 0.32 -2.99
CA ILE A 65 -0.55 0.47 -1.81
C ILE A 65 -1.98 0.76 -2.27
N VAL A 66 -2.96 0.06 -1.71
CA VAL A 66 -4.38 0.27 -1.96
C VAL A 66 -5.04 0.68 -0.66
N LEU A 67 -5.75 1.82 -0.69
CA LEU A 67 -6.36 2.44 0.47
C LEU A 67 -7.87 2.49 0.28
N ASP A 68 -8.63 2.27 1.36
CA ASP A 68 -10.07 2.47 1.37
C ASP A 68 -10.48 3.92 1.72
N ALA A 69 -9.52 4.85 1.68
CA ALA A 69 -9.66 6.27 1.97
C ALA A 69 -8.93 7.10 0.91
N ASP A 70 -9.39 8.34 0.71
CA ASP A 70 -8.81 9.34 -0.21
C ASP A 70 -7.59 10.05 0.42
N ILE A 71 -6.47 9.33 0.54
CA ILE A 71 -5.26 9.80 1.26
C ILE A 71 -3.93 9.33 0.63
N GLY A 72 -3.96 8.60 -0.48
CA GLY A 72 -2.84 7.93 -1.11
C GLY A 72 -1.89 8.87 -1.78
N GLY A 73 -2.39 9.96 -2.38
CA GLY A 73 -1.53 11.06 -2.82
C GLY A 73 -0.65 11.60 -1.69
N LEU A 74 -1.24 11.81 -0.51
CA LEU A 74 -0.50 12.28 0.67
C LEU A 74 0.42 11.19 1.24
N LEU A 75 -0.03 9.93 1.30
CA LEU A 75 0.80 8.82 1.76
C LEU A 75 2.03 8.64 0.87
N GLY A 76 1.83 8.67 -0.44
CA GLY A 76 2.87 8.57 -1.45
C GLY A 76 3.88 9.72 -1.33
N ALA A 77 3.41 10.96 -1.19
CA ALA A 77 4.27 12.11 -0.96
C ALA A 77 5.12 11.96 0.31
N ILE A 78 4.53 11.52 1.44
CA ILE A 78 5.28 11.28 2.67
C ILE A 78 6.36 10.19 2.46
N LEU A 79 6.03 9.10 1.77
CA LEU A 79 6.97 8.02 1.50
C LEU A 79 8.13 8.48 0.59
N LYS A 80 7.84 9.18 -0.51
CA LYS A 80 8.84 9.61 -1.49
C LYS A 80 9.64 10.83 -1.03
N GLU A 81 8.95 11.91 -0.64
CA GLU A 81 9.57 13.22 -0.41
C GLU A 81 10.12 13.36 1.01
N GLU A 82 9.40 12.86 2.01
CA GLU A 82 9.82 13.04 3.41
C GLU A 82 10.68 11.89 3.94
N LEU A 83 10.41 10.65 3.51
CA LEU A 83 11.10 9.46 3.99
C LEU A 83 12.16 8.94 3.02
N GLY A 84 12.20 9.44 1.80
CA GLY A 84 13.22 9.06 0.80
C GLY A 84 13.10 7.60 0.38
N LEU A 85 11.88 7.10 0.19
CA LEU A 85 11.68 5.76 -0.36
C LEU A 85 12.14 5.75 -1.82
N GLU A 86 13.22 5.02 -2.09
CA GLU A 86 13.83 4.96 -3.42
C GLU A 86 12.93 4.25 -4.44
N GLN A 87 12.22 3.20 -4.03
CA GLN A 87 11.27 2.48 -4.89
C GLN A 87 10.19 3.42 -5.44
N GLU A 88 9.73 3.13 -6.66
CA GLU A 88 8.53 3.74 -7.22
C GLU A 88 7.32 3.42 -6.33
N VAL A 89 6.42 4.38 -6.13
CA VAL A 89 5.23 4.21 -5.29
C VAL A 89 3.99 4.39 -6.13
N VAL A 90 3.08 3.43 -6.04
CA VAL A 90 1.75 3.50 -6.65
C VAL A 90 0.73 3.40 -5.53
N ALA A 91 0.19 4.54 -5.10
CA ALA A 91 -0.84 4.63 -4.08
C ALA A 91 -2.20 4.83 -4.76
N ILE A 92 -3.10 3.87 -4.58
CA ILE A 92 -4.44 3.86 -5.17
C ILE A 92 -5.47 4.04 -4.06
N ASP A 93 -6.31 5.04 -4.21
CA ASP A 93 -7.31 5.44 -3.21
C ASP A 93 -8.70 4.93 -3.52
N GLU A 94 -9.55 4.95 -2.49
CA GLU A 94 -10.98 4.63 -2.55
C GLU A 94 -11.31 3.23 -3.11
N ILE A 95 -10.37 2.28 -3.00
CA ILE A 95 -10.58 0.88 -3.41
C ILE A 95 -10.53 -0.04 -2.20
N ARG A 96 -11.55 -0.89 -2.07
CA ARG A 96 -11.56 -1.99 -1.11
C ARG A 96 -11.30 -3.30 -1.82
N VAL A 97 -10.29 -4.02 -1.36
CA VAL A 97 -9.96 -5.38 -1.80
C VAL A 97 -9.90 -6.33 -0.61
N GLY A 98 -10.15 -7.61 -0.88
CA GLY A 98 -9.94 -8.71 0.03
C GLY A 98 -8.54 -9.30 -0.07
N ASP A 99 -8.22 -10.17 0.89
CA ASP A 99 -7.03 -11.02 0.82
C ASP A 99 -7.10 -11.88 -0.46
N LEU A 100 -5.99 -11.97 -1.20
CA LEU A 100 -5.85 -12.74 -2.44
C LEU A 100 -6.64 -12.23 -3.66
N ASP A 101 -7.25 -11.04 -3.58
CA ASP A 101 -7.75 -10.35 -4.77
C ASP A 101 -6.57 -9.93 -5.66
N PHE A 102 -6.78 -10.00 -6.98
CA PHE A 102 -5.86 -9.44 -7.96
C PHE A 102 -6.33 -8.05 -8.34
N ILE A 103 -5.37 -7.13 -8.50
CA ILE A 103 -5.63 -5.80 -9.04
C ILE A 103 -4.83 -5.64 -10.33
N ASP A 104 -5.51 -5.28 -11.42
CA ASP A 104 -4.84 -4.75 -12.60
C ASP A 104 -4.83 -3.23 -12.48
N ILE A 105 -3.66 -2.62 -12.62
CA ILE A 105 -3.48 -1.17 -12.66
C ILE A 105 -3.05 -0.82 -14.08
N GLY A 106 -3.88 -0.05 -14.79
CA GLY A 106 -3.57 0.43 -16.13
C GLY A 106 -2.69 1.68 -16.13
N GLU A 107 -2.50 2.24 -17.32
CA GLU A 107 -1.75 3.48 -17.51
C GLU A 107 -2.53 4.71 -17.01
N GLU A 108 -1.81 5.76 -16.62
CA GLU A 108 -2.42 7.03 -16.20
C GLU A 108 -3.29 7.65 -17.30
N LEU A 109 -4.46 8.16 -16.90
CA LEU A 109 -5.44 8.80 -17.75
C LEU A 109 -5.03 10.26 -18.08
N GLY A 110 -3.87 10.40 -18.70
CA GLY A 110 -3.36 11.67 -19.22
C GLY A 110 -2.51 12.49 -18.24
N ARG A 111 -1.75 13.44 -18.80
CA ARG A 111 -0.71 14.19 -18.06
C ARG A 111 -1.23 15.14 -16.98
N SER A 112 -2.50 15.51 -17.03
CA SER A 112 -3.12 16.49 -16.12
C SER A 112 -4.01 15.85 -15.05
N GLN A 113 -4.22 14.53 -15.10
CA GLN A 113 -5.11 13.83 -14.18
C GLN A 113 -4.36 12.64 -13.58
N GLN A 114 -4.07 12.72 -12.28
CA GLN A 114 -3.47 11.62 -11.51
C GLN A 114 -4.56 10.57 -11.22
N ALA A 115 -4.95 9.84 -12.26
CA ALA A 115 -5.92 8.76 -12.16
C ALA A 115 -5.48 7.61 -13.05
N VAL A 116 -5.66 6.38 -12.57
CA VAL A 116 -5.39 5.15 -13.31
C VAL A 116 -6.64 4.28 -13.32
N PRO A 117 -6.94 3.58 -14.42
CA PRO A 117 -8.02 2.59 -14.42
C PRO A 117 -7.57 1.37 -13.62
N VAL A 118 -8.43 0.91 -12.70
CA VAL A 118 -8.16 -0.25 -11.85
C VAL A 118 -9.26 -1.28 -12.00
N VAL A 119 -8.87 -2.56 -12.18
CA VAL A 119 -9.78 -3.70 -12.22
C VAL A 119 -9.46 -4.62 -11.04
N VAL A 120 -10.45 -4.84 -10.17
CA VAL A 120 -10.36 -5.81 -9.08
C VAL A 120 -10.94 -7.15 -9.55
N LYS A 121 -10.15 -8.21 -9.41
CA LYS A 121 -10.54 -9.59 -9.72
C LYS A 121 -10.49 -10.42 -8.45
N SER A 122 -11.66 -10.85 -7.98
CA SER A 122 -11.77 -11.75 -6.83
C SER A 122 -11.88 -13.21 -7.25
N LEU A 123 -11.09 -14.06 -6.60
CA LEU A 123 -11.25 -15.51 -6.74
C LEU A 123 -12.33 -15.99 -5.78
N VAL A 124 -13.45 -16.43 -6.34
CA VAL A 124 -14.53 -17.04 -5.56
C VAL A 124 -14.38 -18.56 -5.68
N PHE A 125 -14.05 -19.21 -4.57
CA PHE A 125 -14.04 -20.66 -4.46
C PHE A 125 -15.43 -21.13 -4.01
N LYS A 126 -16.00 -22.09 -4.74
CA LYS A 126 -17.23 -22.81 -4.38
C LYS A 126 -16.91 -24.27 -4.14
#